data_AF-A0A367LT67-F1
#
_entry.id   AF-A0A367LT67-F1
#
_cell.length_a   1.000
_cell.length_b   1.000
_cell.length_c   1.000
_cell.angle_alpha   90.00
_cell.angle_beta   90.00
_cell.angle_gamma   90.00
#
_symmetry.space_group_name_H-M   'P 1'
#
loop_
_entity.id
_entity.type
_entity.pdbx_description
1 polymer ?
#
loop_
_entity_poly.entity_id
_entity_poly.type
_entity_poly.pdbx_seq_one_letter_code
_entity_poly.pdbx_strand_id
1 'polypeptide(L)' 'RQREERYEAMFQLLEDLFGRDGRFTAIDAACGPGSLGRRLLERFPAARVVALDADVMLLEIARTALAGFA' A
#
# COMPACT_ATOMS: atom_id res chain seq x y z
N ARG A 1 0.83 -6.00 -17.18
CA ARG A 1 -0.60 -6.38 -17.20
C ARG A 1 -1.00 -7.13 -15.93
N GLN A 2 -0.47 -8.34 -15.68
CA GLN A 2 -0.80 -9.15 -14.48
C GLN A 2 -0.55 -8.48 -13.12
N ARG A 3 0.39 -7.53 -13.01
CA ARG A 3 0.64 -6.83 -11.74
C ARG A 3 -0.51 -5.90 -11.36
N GLU A 4 -0.96 -5.05 -12.28
CA GLU A 4 -2.04 -4.10 -12.00
C GLU A 4 -3.38 -4.83 -11.82
N GLU A 5 -3.62 -5.93 -12.56
CA GLU A 5 -4.80 -6.79 -12.37
C GLU A 5 -4.83 -7.40 -10.96
N ARG A 6 -3.68 -7.81 -10.42
CA ARG A 6 -3.58 -8.31 -9.04
C ARG A 6 -3.86 -7.22 -8.01
N TYR A 7 -3.35 -6.01 -8.23
CA TYR A 7 -3.63 -4.88 -7.33
C TYR A 7 -5.12 -4.54 -7.31
N GLU A 8 -5.75 -4.50 -8.48
CA GLU A 8 -7.18 -4.23 -8.58
C GLU A 8 -8.01 -5.29 -7.85
N ALA A 9 -7.69 -6.58 -8.03
CA ALA A 9 -8.38 -7.66 -7.33
C ALA A 9 -8.20 -7.57 -5.80
N MET A 10 -6.99 -7.28 -5.32
CA MET A 10 -6.73 -7.08 -3.89
C MET A 10 -7.50 -5.89 -3.32
N PHE A 11 -7.53 -4.77 -4.05
CA PHE A 11 -8.20 -3.57 -3.59
C PHE A 11 -9.72 -3.69 -3.64
N GLN A 12 -10.27 -4.38 -4.63
CA GLN A 12 -11.71 -4.65 -4.66
C GLN A 12 -12.14 -5.41 -3.40
N LEU A 13 -11.39 -6.43 -3.00
CA LEU A 13 -11.66 -7.16 -1.76
C LEU A 13 -11.62 -6.25 -0.53
N LEU A 14 -10.66 -5.34 -0.44
CA LEU A 14 -10.57 -4.39 0.68
C LEU A 14 -11.74 -3.40 0.69
N GLU A 15 -12.16 -2.93 -0.49
CA GLU A 15 -13.31 -2.04 -0.64
C GLU A 15 -14.63 -2.74 -0.25
N ASP A 16 -14.79 -4.01 -0.60
CA ASP A 16 -15.95 -4.81 -0.21
C ASP A 16 -16.01 -5.05 1.31
N LEU A 17 -14.85 -5.19 1.96
CA LEU A 17 -14.75 -5.48 3.40
C LEU A 17 -14.86 -4.22 4.29
N PHE A 18 -14.22 -3.12 3.88
CA PHE A 18 -14.08 -1.94 4.72
C PHE A 18 -14.81 -0.71 4.18
N GLY A 19 -15.25 -0.75 2.92
CA GLY A 19 -15.70 0.44 2.20
C GLY A 19 -14.54 1.33 1.76
N ARG A 20 -14.79 2.20 0.78
CA ARG A 20 -13.78 3.12 0.25
C ARG A 20 -13.23 4.10 1.31
N ASP A 21 -14.08 4.54 2.23
CA ASP A 21 -13.73 5.42 3.34
C ASP A 21 -13.44 4.65 4.65
N GLY A 22 -13.28 3.32 4.54
CA GLY A 22 -13.02 2.43 5.65
C GLY A 22 -11.68 2.71 6.33
N ARG A 23 -11.67 2.60 7.67
CA ARG A 23 -10.44 2.64 8.47
C ARG A 23 -9.93 1.23 8.71
N PHE A 24 -8.77 0.91 8.16
CA PHE A 24 -8.06 -0.34 8.40
C PHE A 24 -6.54 -0.13 8.40
N THR A 25 -5.80 -1.09 8.92
CA THR A 25 -4.33 -1.10 8.88
C THR A 25 -3.85 -2.31 8.08
N ALA A 26 -3.01 -2.08 7.10
CA ALA A 26 -2.39 -3.11 6.27
C ALA A 26 -0.89 -3.22 6.55
N ILE A 27 -0.35 -4.43 6.41
CA ILE A 27 1.09 -4.68 6.43
C ILE A 27 1.53 -4.97 4.99
N ASP A 28 2.37 -4.11 4.42
CA ASP A 28 3.00 -4.32 3.11
C ASP A 28 4.34 -5.03 3.32
N ALA A 29 4.30 -6.36 3.29
CA ALA A 29 5.46 -7.21 3.52
C ALA A 29 6.29 -7.36 2.23
N ALA A 30 7.60 -7.13 2.33
CA ALA A 30 8.49 -6.96 1.19
C ALA A 30 8.02 -5.81 0.29
N CYS A 31 7.82 -4.64 0.90
CA CYS A 31 7.23 -3.47 0.23
C CYS A 31 8.06 -2.95 -0.95
N GLY A 32 9.33 -3.35 -1.04
CA GLY A 32 10.30 -2.87 -2.00
C GLY A 32 10.35 -1.34 -1.97
N PRO A 33 10.24 -0.65 -3.13
CA PRO A 33 10.24 0.81 -3.19
C PRO A 33 8.90 1.46 -2.77
N GLY A 34 7.96 0.72 -2.16
CA GLY A 34 6.69 1.24 -1.62
C GLY A 34 5.54 1.35 -2.63
N SER A 35 5.65 0.71 -3.79
CA SER A 35 4.71 0.94 -4.90
C SER A 35 3.29 0.39 -4.65
N LEU A 36 3.14 -0.68 -3.85
CA LEU A 36 1.83 -1.22 -3.48
C LEU A 36 1.19 -0.34 -2.40
N GLY A 37 1.89 -0.10 -1.29
CA GLY A 37 1.44 0.80 -0.22
C GLY A 37 1.00 2.18 -0.73
N ARG A 38 1.74 2.79 -1.66
CA ARG A 38 1.36 4.07 -2.28
C ARG A 38 0.00 4.01 -2.95
N ARG A 39 -0.22 3.01 -3.81
CA ARG A 39 -1.49 2.82 -4.52
C ARG A 39 -2.66 2.53 -3.57
N LEU A 40 -2.40 1.77 -2.50
CA LEU A 40 -3.39 1.47 -1.47
C LEU A 40 -3.83 2.76 -0.77
N LEU A 41 -2.87 3.58 -0.34
CA LEU A 41 -3.15 4.85 0.35
C LEU A 41 -3.80 5.89 -0.58
N GLU A 42 -3.48 5.87 -1.88
CA GLU A 42 -4.19 6.68 -2.89
C GLU A 42 -5.67 6.27 -3.03
N ARG A 43 -5.98 4.96 -2.96
CA ARG A 43 -7.35 4.45 -3.11
C ARG A 43 -8.17 4.51 -1.83
N PHE A 44 -7.53 4.33 -0.68
CA PHE A 44 -8.15 4.30 0.65
C PHE A 44 -7.49 5.34 1.57
N PRO A 45 -7.87 6.62 1.48
CA PRO A 45 -7.20 7.70 2.21
C PRO A 45 -7.28 7.58 3.74
N ALA A 46 -8.25 6.82 4.26
CA ALA A 46 -8.43 6.58 5.69
C ALA A 46 -7.65 5.36 6.22
N ALA A 47 -6.97 4.62 5.33
CA ALA A 47 -6.16 3.46 5.71
C ALA A 47 -4.79 3.86 6.27
N ARG A 48 -4.17 2.94 7.01
CA ARG A 48 -2.76 3.03 7.42
C ARG A 48 -1.99 1.86 6.85
N VAL A 49 -0.75 2.09 6.42
CA VAL A 49 0.15 1.04 5.93
C VAL A 49 1.40 0.99 6.77
N VAL A 50 1.75 -0.21 7.25
CA VAL A 50 3.05 -0.52 7.83
C VAL A 50 3.88 -1.20 6.74
N ALA A 51 4.84 -0.48 6.18
CA ALA A 51 5.73 -0.97 5.12
C ALA A 51 6.99 -1.60 5.72
N LEU A 52 7.29 -2.84 5.32
CA LEU A 52 8.41 -3.62 5.83
C LEU A 52 9.20 -4.23 4.67
N ASP A 53 10.51 -4.09 4.68
CA ASP A 53 11.42 -4.76 3.76
C ASP A 53 12.72 -5.13 4.47
N ALA A 54 13.39 -6.18 4.00
CA ALA A 54 14.71 -6.56 4.49
C ALA A 54 15.82 -5.73 3.84
N ASP A 55 15.58 -5.19 2.65
CA ASP A 55 16.52 -4.34 1.95
C ASP A 55 16.41 -2.89 2.42
N VAL A 56 17.43 -2.45 3.17
CA VAL A 56 17.51 -1.09 3.70
C VAL A 56 17.57 -0.02 2.60
N MET A 57 18.12 -0.34 1.42
CA MET A 57 18.19 0.61 0.30
C MET A 57 16.81 0.80 -0.32
N LEU A 58 16.02 -0.26 -0.44
CA LEU A 58 14.63 -0.15 -0.90
C LEU A 58 13.77 0.62 0.11
N LEU A 59 14.02 0.45 1.41
CA LEU A 59 13.32 1.23 2.45
C LEU A 59 13.58 2.74 2.35
N GLU A 60 14.79 3.19 1.96
CA GLU A 60 15.04 4.62 1.73
C GLU A 60 14.22 5.17 0.55
N ILE A 61 14.08 4.38 -0.51
CA ILE A 61 13.24 4.75 -1.65
C ILE A 61 11.76 4.78 -1.23
N ALA A 62 11.31 3.77 -0.49
CA ALA A 62 9.94 3.69 0.01
C ALA A 62 9.59 4.86 0.94
N ARG A 63 10.51 5.27 1.83
CA ARG A 63 10.35 6.46 2.68
C ARG A 63 10.02 7.71 1.85
N THR A 64 10.74 7.91 0.75
CA THR A 64 10.50 9.04 -0.16
C THR A 64 9.17 8.89 -0.90
N ALA A 65 8.87 7.70 -1.42
CA ALA A 65 7.64 7.43 -2.17
C ALA A 65 6.37 7.58 -1.32
N LEU A 66 6.47 7.34 0.00
CA LEU A 66 5.37 7.37 0.95
C LEU A 66 5.33 8.64 1.82
N ALA A 67 6.31 9.54 1.68
CA ALA A 67 6.42 10.75 2.52
C ALA A 67 5.16 11.64 2.50
N GLY A 68 4.39 11.63 1.41
CA GLY A 68 3.14 12.40 1.29
C GLY A 68 1.94 11.80 2.02
N PHE A 69 2.08 10.61 2.61
CA PHE A 69 1.01 9.91 3.34
C PHE A 69 1.32 9.73 4.83
N ALA A 70 2.46 10.25 5.29
CA ALA A 70 2.91 10.21 6.67
C ALA A 70 2.24 11.30 7.53
#